data_AF-A0A2T2S9R8-F1
#
_entry.id   AF-A0A2T2S9R8-F1
#
_cell.length_a   1.000
_cell.length_b   1.000
_cell.length_c   1.000
_cell.angle_alpha   90.00
_cell.angle_beta   90.00
_cell.angle_gamma   90.00
#
_symmetry.space_group_name_H-M   'P 1'
#
loop_
_entity.id
_entity.type
_entity.pdbx_description
1 polymer ?
#
loop_
_entity_poly.entity_id
_entity_poly.type
_entity_poly.pdbx_seq_one_letter_code
_entity_poly.pdbx_strand_id
1 'polypeptide(L)' 'MQLTYDPSVIGYRDLLEIFFTIHNPTTENREGADVGPQYRSIILHHNEEQKETAETLIDELEANGVFGDPIVTEV' A
#
# COMPACT_ATOMS: atom_id res chain seq x y z
N MET A 1 -3.20 0.21 -11.26
CA MET A 1 -2.00 0.19 -12.14
C MET A 1 -1.35 -1.19 -12.03
N GLN A 2 -0.65 -1.66 -13.07
CA GLN A 2 0.19 -2.86 -12.98
C GLN A 2 1.63 -2.47 -13.28
N LEU A 3 2.58 -2.96 -12.47
CA LEU A 3 4.01 -2.68 -12.62
C LEU A 3 4.76 -3.96 -13.00
N THR A 4 5.73 -3.82 -13.89
CA THR A 4 6.75 -4.84 -14.17
C THR A 4 8.09 -4.24 -13.78
N TYR A 5 8.87 -4.95 -12.99
CA TYR A 5 10.12 -4.48 -12.40
C TYR A 5 11.16 -5.60 -12.38
N ASP A 6 12.43 -5.23 -12.25
CA ASP A 6 13.54 -6.16 -12.08
C ASP A 6 13.80 -6.38 -10.57
N PRO A 7 13.53 -7.58 -10.02
CA PRO A 7 13.71 -7.86 -8.60
C PRO A 7 15.18 -7.87 -8.16
N SER A 8 16.14 -7.91 -9.10
CA SER A 8 17.56 -7.75 -8.77
C SER A 8 17.97 -6.30 -8.52
N VAL A 9 17.13 -5.33 -8.93
CA VAL A 9 17.37 -3.89 -8.78
C VAL A 9 16.50 -3.31 -7.67
N ILE A 10 15.23 -3.72 -7.57
CA ILE A 10 14.28 -3.23 -6.57
C ILE A 10 13.36 -4.36 -6.09
N GLY A 11 13.23 -4.52 -4.78
CA GLY A 11 12.37 -5.53 -4.18
C GLY A 11 10.89 -5.13 -4.22
N TYR A 12 10.02 -6.13 -4.07
CA TYR A 12 8.58 -5.87 -3.95
C TYR A 12 8.26 -4.99 -2.73
N ARG A 13 8.93 -5.24 -1.60
CA ARG A 13 8.77 -4.45 -0.38
C ARG A 13 9.12 -2.98 -0.60
N ASP A 14 10.22 -2.69 -1.31
CA ASP A 14 10.62 -1.31 -1.61
C ASP A 14 9.53 -0.58 -2.42
N LEU A 15 8.88 -1.28 -3.36
CA LEU A 15 7.76 -0.71 -4.12
C LEU A 15 6.55 -0.40 -3.22
N LEU A 16 6.28 -1.23 -2.23
CA LEU A 16 5.21 -0.96 -1.27
C LEU A 16 5.54 0.19 -0.32
N GLU A 17 6.80 0.30 0.11
CA GLU A 17 7.26 1.45 0.89
C GLU A 17 7.08 2.75 0.09
N ILE A 18 7.46 2.75 -1.19
CA ILE A 18 7.19 3.88 -2.09
C ILE A 18 5.69 4.13 -2.20
N PHE A 19 4.87 3.11 -2.41
CA PHE A 19 3.41 3.23 -2.47
C PHE A 19 2.87 3.98 -1.24
N PHE A 20 3.21 3.56 -0.02
CA PHE A 20 2.75 4.23 1.20
C PHE A 20 3.32 5.65 1.41
N THR A 21 4.39 6.04 0.71
CA THR A 21 4.94 7.41 0.80
C THR A 21 4.28 8.43 -0.11
N ILE A 22 3.59 7.99 -1.18
CA ILE A 22 3.14 8.89 -2.26
C ILE A 22 1.64 9.23 -2.22
N HIS A 23 0.85 8.58 -1.36
CA HIS A 23 -0.58 8.85 -1.19
C HIS A 23 -1.00 8.69 0.28
N ASN A 24 -2.25 9.07 0.62
CA ASN A 24 -2.75 8.88 1.98
C ASN A 24 -3.52 7.55 2.11
N PRO A 25 -2.96 6.53 2.80
CA PRO A 25 -3.59 5.21 2.90
C PRO A 25 -4.69 5.13 3.99
N THR A 26 -5.00 6.23 4.68
CA THR A 26 -5.95 6.25 5.81
C THR A 26 -7.34 6.77 5.45
N THR A 27 -7.53 7.24 4.21
CA THR A 27 -8.82 7.77 3.75
C THR A 27 -9.61 6.76 2.94
N GLU A 28 -10.76 6.35 3.47
CA GLU A 28 -11.64 5.40 2.78
C GLU A 28 -12.24 6.04 1.51
N ASN A 29 -12.09 5.36 0.36
CA ASN A 29 -12.68 5.74 -0.92
C ASN A 29 -12.40 7.21 -1.33
N ARG A 30 -11.19 7.71 -1.03
CA ARG A 30 -10.77 9.08 -1.32
C ARG A 30 -9.25 9.20 -1.40
N GLU A 31 -8.78 10.04 -2.31
CA GLU A 31 -7.40 10.54 -2.32
C GLU A 31 -7.42 12.07 -2.45
N GLY A 32 -6.97 12.79 -1.43
CA GLY A 32 -7.03 14.26 -1.41
C GLY A 32 -8.45 14.81 -1.66
N ALA A 33 -8.62 15.58 -2.75
CA ALA A 33 -9.91 16.16 -3.15
C ALA A 33 -10.77 15.19 -3.99
N ASP A 34 -10.22 14.06 -4.43
CA ASP A 34 -10.88 13.09 -5.28
C ASP A 34 -11.65 12.07 -4.45
N VAL A 35 -12.97 12.02 -4.61
CA VAL A 35 -13.87 11.21 -3.78
C VAL A 35 -14.61 10.17 -4.60
N GLY A 36 -14.62 8.93 -4.14
CA GLY A 36 -15.32 7.80 -4.75
C GLY A 36 -14.53 6.49 -4.63
N PRO A 37 -15.22 5.33 -4.71
CA PRO A 37 -14.59 4.03 -4.53
C PRO A 37 -13.52 3.67 -5.57
N GLN A 38 -13.47 4.39 -6.68
CA GLN A 38 -12.41 4.29 -7.68
C GLN A 38 -11.07 4.90 -7.23
N TYR A 39 -11.06 5.70 -6.15
CA TYR A 39 -9.87 6.32 -5.55
C TYR A 39 -9.41 5.65 -4.26
N ARG A 40 -9.96 4.46 -3.94
CA ARG A 40 -9.55 3.72 -2.73
C ARG A 40 -8.12 3.21 -2.86
N SER A 41 -7.43 3.14 -1.74
CA SER A 41 -6.12 2.49 -1.63
C SER A 41 -6.29 0.97 -1.70
N ILE A 42 -5.60 0.32 -2.64
CA ILE A 42 -5.65 -1.13 -2.83
C ILE A 42 -4.31 -1.66 -3.39
N ILE A 43 -3.87 -2.79 -2.85
CA ILE A 43 -2.76 -3.59 -3.34
C ILE A 43 -3.34 -4.89 -3.92
N LEU A 44 -3.13 -5.14 -5.22
CA LEU A 44 -3.53 -6.41 -5.84
C LEU A 44 -2.30 -7.30 -5.97
N HIS A 45 -2.27 -8.41 -5.23
CA HIS A 45 -1.14 -9.33 -5.20
C HIS A 45 -1.27 -10.47 -6.21
N HIS A 46 -0.14 -10.95 -6.74
CA HIS A 46 -0.11 -12.06 -7.70
C HIS A 46 0.05 -13.44 -7.05
N ASN A 47 0.59 -13.50 -5.82
CA ASN A 47 0.84 -14.73 -5.08
C ASN A 47 0.77 -14.47 -3.57
N GLU A 48 0.93 -15.52 -2.77
CA GLU A 48 0.85 -15.45 -1.30
C GLU A 48 2.03 -14.67 -0.70
N GLU A 49 3.24 -14.82 -1.24
CA GLU A 49 4.44 -14.11 -0.75
C GLU A 49 4.26 -12.58 -0.85
N GLN A 50 3.66 -12.09 -1.93
CA GLN A 50 3.34 -10.68 -2.09
C GLN A 50 2.26 -10.22 -1.10
N LYS A 51 1.27 -11.06 -0.83
CA LYS A 51 0.22 -10.77 0.16
C LYS A 51 0.81 -10.64 1.56
N GLU A 52 1.56 -11.65 1.99
CA GLU A 52 2.22 -11.68 3.30
C GLU A 52 3.16 -10.48 3.47
N THR A 53 3.91 -10.11 2.42
CA THR A 53 4.79 -8.94 2.45
C THR A 53 4.01 -7.64 2.63
N ALA A 54 2.85 -7.50 1.97
CA ALA A 54 2.00 -6.31 2.09
C ALA A 54 1.35 -6.20 3.47
N GLU A 55 0.76 -7.29 3.96
CA GLU A 55 0.17 -7.35 5.31
C GLU A 55 1.21 -7.06 6.38
N THR A 56 2.40 -7.68 6.29
CA THR A 56 3.51 -7.44 7.23
C THR A 56 3.94 -5.97 7.24
N LEU A 57 4.06 -5.32 6.08
CA LEU A 57 4.43 -3.91 6.02
C LEU A 57 3.33 -3.02 6.62
N ILE A 58 2.05 -3.31 6.37
CA ILE A 58 0.93 -2.58 6.99
C ILE A 58 1.02 -2.69 8.52
N ASP A 59 1.17 -3.91 9.05
CA ASP A 59 1.30 -4.14 10.49
C ASP A 59 2.48 -3.36 11.09
N GLU A 60 3.63 -3.34 10.41
CA GLU A 60 4.79 -2.56 10.84
C GLU A 60 4.53 -1.05 10.83
N LEU A 61 3.87 -0.52 9.81
CA LEU A 61 3.55 0.91 9.71
C LEU A 61 2.56 1.33 10.80
N GLU A 62 1.56 0.49 11.09
CA GLU A 62 0.60 0.72 12.17
C GLU A 62 1.26 0.62 13.54
N ALA A 63 2.08 -0.40 13.78
CA ALA A 63 2.80 -0.58 15.05
C ALA A 63 3.75 0.58 15.36
N ASN A 64 4.35 1.16 14.31
CA ASN A 64 5.23 2.33 14.44
C ASN A 64 4.47 3.67 14.46
N GLY A 65 3.14 3.67 14.29
CA GLY A 65 2.33 4.89 14.27
C GLY A 65 2.75 5.87 13.18
N VAL A 66 3.15 5.34 12.00
CA VAL A 66 3.65 6.17 10.88
C VAL A 66 2.56 7.11 10.37
N PHE A 67 1.31 6.65 10.38
CA PHE A 67 0.14 7.45 10.03
C PHE A 67 -0.68 7.79 11.28
N GLY A 68 -1.36 8.94 11.25
CA GLY A 68 -2.18 9.41 12.37
C GLY A 68 -3.50 8.66 12.57
N ASP A 69 -3.93 7.90 11.56
CA ASP A 69 -5.16 7.13 11.53
C ASP A 69 -4.87 5.70 11.01
N PRO A 70 -5.76 4.72 11.25
CA PRO A 70 -5.58 3.35 10.76
C PRO A 70 -5.44 3.28 9.23
N ILE A 71 -4.65 2.33 8.76
CA ILE A 71 -4.49 2.08 7.33
C ILE A 71 -5.74 1.34 6.83
N VAL A 72 -6.40 1.88 5.80
CA VAL A 72 -7.61 1.30 5.19
C VAL A 72 -7.35 0.67 3.83
N THR A 73 -6.07 0.40 3.52
CA THR A 73 -5.64 -0.18 2.24
C THR A 73 -6.12 -1.63 2.13
N GLU A 74 -6.84 -1.94 1.07
CA GLU A 74 -7.23 -3.32 0.72
C GLU A 74 -6.00 -4.10 0.23
N VAL A 75 -5.87 -5.37 0.63
CA VAL A 75 -4.85 -6.31 0.12
C VAL A 75 -5.55 -7.54 -0.44
#